data_AF-A0A1B7P3R2-F1
#
_entry.id   AF-A0A1B7P3R2-F1
#
_cell.length_a   1.000
_cell.length_b   1.000
_cell.length_c   1.000
_cell.angle_alpha   90.00
_cell.angle_beta   90.00
_cell.angle_gamma   90.00
#
_symmetry.space_group_name_H-M   'P 1'
#
loop_
_entity.id
_entity.type
_entity.pdbx_description
1 polymer ?
#
loop_
_entity_poly.entity_id
_entity_poly.type
_entity_poly.pdbx_seq_one_letter_code
_entity_poly.pdbx_strand_id
1 'polypeptide(L)'
;MRWPLRGLALAAILFVTVTLLYFPRWKQPLVQTGVQKYFTWDNPDFAYFNNQFILHLASAVKNPLPTRRLLSPGITCPAVRGVATSQLIPVTDIFDAAGLEQLGYDTRPQLATSLQNASTLVVDFTNEITEASEQVVRVTAPTESYWQRSAFSFVRDSFILPLRAGPWRKAAHLFTLSEPLDACVKDMLPDVLPRAVALHIRTWPSDLSFGQKDACHQNEIPVLRNVFGKCDWTGAYLYDNVKRAQLNSNQPVVIATDDREGEVIQELIKLLDGRAHFMEMTQKCKEVVKAAHPEEEHDWRLATYWPIIEATALTQAESFVGSFWSTLSQLVAVRRHTRRTFFFQTRLQALIWGSRVAIGVLFIIGTTYVGYACSRRVLTNRRNRMAGARKSEFIAVP
;
A
#
# COMPACT_ATOMS: atom_id res chain seq x y z
N MET A 1 -43.27 -14.91 -20.61
CA MET A 1 -42.08 -14.03 -20.65
C MET A 1 -41.62 -13.73 -19.21
N ARG A 2 -40.49 -14.28 -18.75
CA ARG A 2 -39.92 -14.00 -17.39
C ARG A 2 -38.40 -13.79 -17.41
N TRP A 3 -37.80 -13.66 -18.59
CA TRP A 3 -36.37 -13.41 -18.76
C TRP A 3 -35.88 -12.02 -18.28
N PRO A 4 -36.62 -10.89 -18.46
CA PRO A 4 -36.09 -9.58 -18.08
C PRO A 4 -35.93 -9.40 -16.57
N LEU A 5 -36.88 -9.89 -15.76
CA LEU A 5 -36.80 -9.89 -14.30
C LEU A 5 -35.64 -10.74 -13.74
N ARG A 6 -35.18 -11.76 -14.49
CA ARG A 6 -34.14 -12.71 -14.06
C ARG A 6 -32.74 -12.19 -14.34
N GLY A 7 -32.54 -11.49 -15.47
CA GLY A 7 -31.31 -10.73 -15.72
C GLY A 7 -31.15 -9.58 -14.72
N LEU A 8 -32.25 -8.93 -14.35
CA LEU A 8 -32.29 -7.89 -13.33
C LEU A 8 -31.88 -8.38 -11.93
N ALA A 9 -32.30 -9.58 -11.52
CA ALA A 9 -31.91 -10.13 -10.21
C ALA A 9 -30.42 -10.50 -10.14
N LEU A 10 -29.86 -11.07 -11.20
CA LEU A 10 -28.42 -11.37 -11.30
C LEU A 10 -27.59 -10.08 -11.37
N ALA A 11 -28.05 -9.10 -12.15
CA ALA A 11 -27.45 -7.77 -12.17
C ALA A 11 -27.56 -7.07 -10.81
N ALA A 12 -28.67 -7.22 -10.09
CA ALA A 12 -28.87 -6.64 -8.77
C ALA A 12 -28.01 -7.32 -7.70
N ILE A 13 -27.83 -8.63 -7.74
CA ILE A 13 -26.90 -9.34 -6.84
C ILE A 13 -25.47 -8.92 -7.16
N LEU A 14 -25.07 -8.89 -8.44
CA LEU A 14 -23.76 -8.41 -8.85
C LEU A 14 -23.55 -6.96 -8.40
N PHE A 15 -24.55 -6.10 -8.57
CA PHE A 15 -24.52 -4.70 -8.17
C PHE A 15 -24.44 -4.56 -6.65
N VAL A 16 -25.23 -5.30 -5.88
CA VAL A 16 -25.22 -5.28 -4.39
C VAL A 16 -23.92 -5.87 -3.85
N THR A 17 -23.42 -6.97 -4.41
CA THR A 17 -22.12 -7.55 -4.03
C THR A 17 -20.98 -6.61 -4.40
N VAL A 18 -21.02 -5.98 -5.58
CA VAL A 18 -20.03 -4.98 -5.98
C VAL A 18 -20.13 -3.74 -5.08
N THR A 19 -21.33 -3.30 -4.73
CA THR A 19 -21.52 -2.12 -3.87
C THR A 19 -21.14 -2.41 -2.43
N LEU A 20 -21.52 -3.54 -1.84
CA LEU A 20 -21.17 -3.89 -0.46
C LEU A 20 -19.70 -4.29 -0.30
N LEU A 21 -19.11 -4.98 -1.27
CA LEU A 21 -17.70 -5.36 -1.23
C LEU A 21 -16.77 -4.26 -1.76
N TYR A 22 -17.19 -3.30 -2.58
CA TYR A 22 -16.27 -2.30 -3.16
C TYR A 22 -16.66 -0.84 -2.93
N PHE A 23 -17.87 -0.54 -2.44
CA PHE A 23 -18.26 0.77 -1.91
C PHE A 23 -18.44 0.69 -0.38
N PRO A 24 -17.37 0.57 0.43
CA PRO A 24 -17.50 1.05 1.79
C PRO A 24 -17.81 2.55 1.69
N ARG A 25 -18.95 2.97 2.25
CA ARG A 25 -19.37 4.38 2.36
C ARG A 25 -18.19 5.22 2.83
N TRP A 26 -17.69 6.08 1.95
CA TRP A 26 -16.70 7.09 2.30
C TRP A 26 -17.40 8.43 2.35
N LYS A 27 -17.86 8.78 3.55
CA LYS A 27 -17.76 10.17 3.98
C LYS A 27 -16.39 10.26 4.62
N GLN A 28 -15.46 11.00 4.02
CA GLN A 28 -14.37 11.56 4.83
C GLN A 28 -15.07 12.30 5.97
N PRO A 29 -14.76 12.02 7.24
CA PRO A 29 -15.31 12.79 8.33
C PRO A 29 -14.96 14.24 8.02
N LEU A 30 -15.99 15.08 7.88
CA LEU A 30 -15.77 16.53 7.87
C LEU A 30 -15.03 16.82 9.18
N VAL A 31 -13.82 17.35 9.07
CA VAL A 31 -13.05 17.81 10.22
C VAL A 31 -13.95 18.80 10.95
N GLN A 32 -14.50 18.37 12.08
CA GLN A 32 -15.34 19.25 12.89
C GLN A 32 -14.41 20.29 13.50
N THR A 33 -14.58 21.53 13.07
CA THR A 33 -13.93 22.69 13.66
C THR A 33 -14.26 22.75 15.16
N GLY A 34 -13.24 22.76 16.01
CA GLY A 34 -13.38 22.80 17.48
C GLY A 34 -13.18 21.46 18.21
N VAL A 35 -12.91 20.35 17.51
CA VAL A 35 -12.57 19.07 18.18
C VAL A 35 -11.21 19.14 18.87
N GLN A 36 -11.19 18.99 20.20
CA GLN A 36 -9.98 18.96 21.04
C GLN A 36 -9.53 17.53 21.40
N LYS A 37 -10.05 16.51 20.73
CA LYS A 37 -9.70 15.10 20.95
C LYS A 37 -8.83 14.54 19.82
N TYR A 38 -7.90 13.67 20.18
CA TYR A 38 -6.85 13.18 19.31
C TYR A 38 -6.76 11.65 19.32
N PHE A 39 -6.36 11.11 18.18
CA PHE A 39 -5.92 9.73 18.00
C PHE A 39 -4.45 9.72 17.58
N THR A 40 -3.66 8.89 18.25
CA THR A 40 -2.22 8.72 17.99
C THR A 40 -1.81 7.25 18.18
N TRP A 41 -0.61 6.90 17.76
CA TRP A 41 -0.05 5.56 17.85
C TRP A 41 1.45 5.63 18.09
N ASP A 42 2.04 4.53 18.54
CA ASP A 42 3.49 4.40 18.63
C ASP A 42 4.09 3.76 17.38
N ASN A 43 5.28 4.21 16.99
CA ASN A 43 6.05 3.59 15.92
C ASN A 43 6.73 2.32 16.47
N PRO A 44 6.47 1.13 15.91
CA PRO A 44 7.18 -0.07 16.31
C PRO A 44 8.67 -0.02 15.95
N ASP A 45 9.53 -0.63 16.78
CA ASP A 45 10.99 -0.57 16.61
C ASP A 45 11.49 -1.16 15.28
N PHE A 46 10.79 -2.14 14.71
CA PHE A 46 11.13 -2.73 13.41
C PHE A 46 10.68 -1.87 12.22
N ALA A 47 9.81 -0.87 12.44
CA ALA A 47 9.21 -0.11 11.37
C ALA A 47 10.18 0.97 10.89
N TYR A 48 10.81 0.77 9.72
CA TYR A 48 11.54 1.85 9.03
C TYR A 48 10.56 2.85 8.39
N PHE A 49 11.08 3.91 7.76
CA PHE A 49 10.30 5.00 7.16
C PHE A 49 9.10 4.52 6.33
N ASN A 50 9.29 3.59 5.38
CA ASN A 50 8.20 3.11 4.52
C ASN A 50 7.08 2.41 5.30
N ASN A 51 7.45 1.69 6.36
CA ASN A 51 6.46 1.05 7.24
C ASN A 51 5.70 2.11 8.04
N GLN A 52 6.42 3.05 8.65
CA GLN A 52 5.79 4.17 9.35
C GLN A 52 4.90 5.02 8.43
N PHE A 53 5.28 5.21 7.16
CA PHE A 53 4.46 5.94 6.21
C PHE A 53 3.16 5.17 5.88
N ILE A 54 3.20 3.84 5.81
CA ILE A 54 1.97 3.04 5.70
C ILE A 54 1.06 3.23 6.92
N LEU A 55 1.59 3.36 8.15
CA LEU A 55 0.78 3.71 9.33
C LEU A 55 0.11 5.07 9.18
N HIS A 56 0.88 6.10 8.79
CA HIS A 56 0.35 7.44 8.57
C HIS A 56 -0.76 7.39 7.50
N LEU A 57 -0.47 6.83 6.34
CA LEU A 57 -1.44 6.68 5.26
C LEU A 57 -2.68 5.90 5.69
N ALA A 58 -2.51 4.79 6.43
CA ALA A 58 -3.62 4.00 6.93
C ALA A 58 -4.44 4.75 7.97
N SER A 59 -3.83 5.54 8.85
CA SER A 59 -4.56 6.33 9.84
C SER A 59 -5.42 7.41 9.18
N ALA A 60 -4.95 8.03 8.08
CA ALA A 60 -5.74 8.96 7.29
C ALA A 60 -6.87 8.27 6.52
N VAL A 61 -6.65 7.06 6.01
CA VAL A 61 -7.60 6.36 5.15
C VAL A 61 -8.62 5.52 5.94
N LYS A 62 -8.18 4.93 7.04
CA LYS A 62 -8.92 4.01 7.91
C LYS A 62 -8.83 4.49 9.35
N ASN A 63 -9.09 5.78 9.59
CA ASN A 63 -9.10 6.35 10.93
C ASN A 63 -10.08 5.55 11.82
N PRO A 64 -9.59 4.86 12.88
CA PRO A 64 -10.47 4.10 13.76
C PRO A 64 -11.38 5.01 14.59
N LEU A 65 -11.01 6.28 14.78
CA LEU A 65 -11.75 7.30 15.55
C LEU A 65 -11.99 8.54 14.67
N PRO A 66 -12.91 8.46 13.69
CA PRO A 66 -13.14 9.52 12.70
C PRO A 66 -13.60 10.87 13.29
N THR A 67 -14.08 10.86 14.54
CA THR A 67 -14.49 12.04 15.31
C THR A 67 -13.33 12.73 16.03
N ARG A 68 -12.09 12.25 15.87
CA ARG A 68 -10.87 12.82 16.47
C ARG A 68 -9.90 13.30 15.38
N ARG A 69 -9.11 14.32 15.70
CA ARG A 69 -7.96 14.74 14.87
C ARG A 69 -6.84 13.71 14.99
N LEU A 70 -6.05 13.58 13.93
CA LEU A 70 -4.86 12.71 13.94
C LEU A 70 -3.68 13.48 14.53
N LEU A 71 -2.99 12.89 15.50
CA LEU A 71 -1.72 13.39 16.02
C LEU A 71 -0.62 12.41 15.61
N SER A 72 0.21 12.82 14.65
CA SER A 72 1.34 12.00 14.22
C SER A 72 2.36 11.88 15.35
N PRO A 73 2.90 10.67 15.63
CA PRO A 73 4.01 10.50 16.55
C PRO A 73 5.36 10.96 15.99
N GLY A 74 5.40 11.46 14.76
CA GLY A 74 6.64 11.70 14.01
C GLY A 74 7.17 10.45 13.33
N ILE A 75 8.35 10.57 12.71
CA ILE A 75 9.07 9.50 12.04
C ILE A 75 10.31 9.15 12.86
N THR A 76 10.38 7.92 13.31
CA THR A 76 11.53 7.39 14.06
C THR A 76 12.54 6.80 13.07
N CYS A 77 13.72 7.41 12.95
CA CYS A 77 14.83 6.82 12.21
C CYS A 77 15.67 5.97 13.16
N PRO A 78 15.73 4.64 13.01
CA PRO A 78 16.58 3.80 13.84
C PRO A 78 18.08 4.09 13.58
N ALA A 79 18.94 3.65 14.50
CA ALA A 79 20.39 3.77 14.37
C ALA A 79 20.94 2.88 13.23
N VAL A 80 20.87 3.38 11.99
CA VAL A 80 21.32 2.69 10.77
C VAL A 80 21.95 3.69 9.79
N ARG A 81 22.69 3.19 8.79
CA ARG A 81 23.24 3.99 7.68
C ARG A 81 24.11 5.18 8.12
N GLY A 82 24.94 4.98 9.14
CA GLY A 82 25.82 6.02 9.69
C GLY A 82 25.17 6.91 10.75
N VAL A 83 23.90 6.65 11.12
CA VAL A 83 23.25 7.30 12.26
C VAL A 83 23.50 6.48 13.53
N ALA A 84 24.13 7.09 14.55
CA ALA A 84 24.57 6.39 15.76
C ALA A 84 23.44 6.10 16.76
N THR A 85 22.42 6.95 16.82
CA THR A 85 21.30 6.85 17.77
C THR A 85 19.97 7.05 17.05
N SER A 86 18.90 6.47 17.59
CA SER A 86 17.56 6.68 17.02
C SER A 86 17.20 8.17 17.02
N GLN A 87 16.73 8.68 15.90
CA GLN A 87 16.35 10.08 15.72
C GLN A 87 14.85 10.20 15.51
N LEU A 88 14.20 11.16 16.16
CA LEU A 88 12.79 11.46 15.93
C LEU A 88 12.68 12.69 15.04
N ILE A 89 12.10 12.51 13.85
CA ILE A 89 11.83 13.59 12.91
C ILE A 89 10.36 13.97 13.00
N PRO A 90 10.03 15.26 13.25
CA PRO A 90 8.67 15.75 13.11
C PRO A 90 8.11 15.44 11.72
N VAL A 91 6.85 14.97 11.65
CA VAL A 91 6.24 14.63 10.36
C VAL A 91 6.19 15.81 9.38
N THR A 92 6.14 17.04 9.90
CA THR A 92 6.15 18.30 9.15
C THR A 92 7.50 18.63 8.53
N ASP A 93 8.59 18.04 9.01
CA ASP A 93 9.90 18.18 8.35
C ASP A 93 9.95 17.36 7.06
N ILE A 94 9.12 16.32 6.96
CA ILE A 94 9.07 15.41 5.81
C ILE A 94 7.94 15.77 4.86
N PHE A 95 6.76 16.09 5.39
CA PHE A 95 5.56 16.39 4.60
C PHE A 95 5.05 17.81 4.87
N ASP A 96 4.56 18.45 3.81
CA ASP A 96 3.96 19.77 3.91
C ASP A 96 2.70 19.79 4.79
N ALA A 97 2.58 20.84 5.61
CA ALA A 97 1.52 20.97 6.60
C ALA A 97 0.13 21.05 5.97
N ALA A 98 -0.03 21.72 4.83
CA ALA A 98 -1.34 21.87 4.19
C ALA A 98 -1.88 20.54 3.67
N GLY A 99 -1.00 19.68 3.16
CA GLY A 99 -1.32 18.30 2.79
C GLY A 99 -1.76 17.45 3.99
N LEU A 100 -1.01 17.52 5.09
CA LEU A 100 -1.32 16.82 6.34
C LEU A 100 -2.66 17.28 6.96
N GLU A 101 -2.95 18.58 6.97
CA GLU A 101 -4.19 19.13 7.51
C GLU A 101 -5.42 18.64 6.73
N GLN A 102 -5.33 18.55 5.40
CA GLN A 102 -6.40 17.97 4.56
C GLN A 102 -6.67 16.49 4.87
N LEU A 103 -5.67 15.78 5.38
CA LEU A 103 -5.78 14.39 5.83
C LEU A 103 -6.30 14.27 7.26
N GLY A 104 -6.54 15.38 7.95
CA GLY A 104 -7.06 15.43 9.32
C GLY A 104 -5.99 15.44 10.40
N TYR A 105 -4.71 15.62 10.04
CA TYR A 105 -3.63 15.79 11.01
C TYR A 105 -3.67 17.16 11.69
N ASP A 106 -3.19 17.19 12.92
CA ASP A 106 -2.75 18.41 13.57
C ASP A 106 -1.26 18.63 13.33
N THR A 107 -0.92 19.83 12.87
CA THR A 107 0.41 20.23 12.41
C THR A 107 1.04 21.28 13.32
N ARG A 108 0.36 21.68 14.41
CA ARG A 108 0.85 22.71 15.33
C ARG A 108 2.00 22.17 16.19
N PRO A 109 3.23 22.72 16.09
CA PRO A 109 4.40 22.17 16.78
C PRO A 109 4.27 22.12 18.31
N GLN A 110 3.61 23.12 18.92
CA GLN A 110 3.42 23.23 20.37
C GLN A 110 2.41 22.22 20.94
N LEU A 111 1.61 21.60 20.08
CA LEU A 111 0.53 20.72 20.51
C LEU A 111 1.06 19.36 20.99
N ALA A 112 2.05 18.79 20.29
CA ALA A 112 2.63 17.50 20.68
C ALA A 112 3.20 17.54 22.11
N THR A 113 3.91 18.61 22.44
CA THR A 113 4.46 18.84 23.79
C THR A 113 3.37 19.08 24.83
N SER A 114 2.36 19.90 24.51
CA SER A 114 1.27 20.19 25.46
C SER A 114 0.35 18.99 25.72
N LEU A 115 0.25 18.06 24.77
CA LEU A 115 -0.53 16.82 24.92
C LEU A 115 0.20 15.73 25.71
N GLN A 116 1.48 15.89 26.08
CA GLN A 116 2.19 14.91 26.93
C GLN A 116 1.52 14.73 28.30
N ASN A 117 0.89 15.79 28.82
CA ASN A 117 0.18 15.77 30.10
C ASN A 117 -1.35 15.66 29.95
N ALA A 118 -1.84 15.39 28.74
CA ALA A 118 -3.27 15.26 28.48
C ALA A 118 -3.83 13.93 29.04
N SER A 119 -5.10 13.94 29.42
CA SER A 119 -5.84 12.72 29.74
C SER A 119 -5.82 11.76 28.54
N THR A 120 -5.17 10.61 28.72
CA THR A 120 -4.86 9.67 27.64
C THR A 120 -5.36 8.26 27.99
N LEU A 121 -6.18 7.69 27.11
CA LEU A 121 -6.47 6.27 27.11
C LEU A 121 -5.40 5.55 26.30
N VAL A 122 -4.67 4.65 26.95
CA VAL A 122 -3.65 3.81 26.32
C VAL A 122 -4.25 2.43 26.07
N VAL A 123 -4.12 1.94 24.84
CA VAL A 123 -4.60 0.61 24.43
C VAL A 123 -3.50 -0.15 23.71
N ASP A 124 -3.51 -1.47 23.86
CA ASP A 124 -2.47 -2.32 23.28
C ASP A 124 -2.94 -2.97 21.98
N PHE A 125 -4.25 -3.16 21.80
CA PHE A 125 -4.79 -3.86 20.64
C PHE A 125 -5.70 -3.00 19.78
N THR A 126 -5.70 -3.27 18.47
CA THR A 126 -6.49 -2.47 17.52
C THR A 126 -8.00 -2.63 17.67
N ASN A 127 -8.46 -3.71 18.30
CA ASN A 127 -9.88 -3.95 18.60
C ASN A 127 -10.35 -3.22 19.88
N GLU A 128 -9.42 -2.71 20.69
CA GLU A 128 -9.69 -1.93 21.90
C GLU A 128 -9.85 -0.43 21.60
N ILE A 129 -9.57 -0.01 20.36
CA ILE A 129 -9.71 1.38 19.95
C ILE A 129 -11.21 1.73 19.88
N THR A 130 -11.68 2.43 20.91
CA THR A 130 -13.07 2.89 21.01
C THR A 130 -13.12 4.37 21.35
N GLU A 131 -14.24 5.03 21.02
CA GLU A 131 -14.45 6.41 21.47
C GLU A 131 -14.56 6.47 22.99
N ALA A 132 -13.82 7.41 23.58
CA ALA A 132 -13.68 7.56 25.03
C ALA A 132 -13.74 9.03 25.48
N SER A 133 -13.89 9.28 26.78
CA SER A 133 -13.93 10.64 27.34
C SER A 133 -12.60 11.37 27.19
N GLU A 134 -11.51 10.62 27.22
CA GLU A 134 -10.11 11.03 27.24
C GLU A 134 -9.78 11.90 26.03
N GLN A 135 -8.89 12.85 26.25
CA GLN A 135 -8.47 13.78 25.23
C GLN A 135 -7.68 13.06 24.13
N VAL A 136 -6.83 12.10 24.52
CA VAL A 136 -6.01 11.33 23.58
C VAL A 136 -6.36 9.85 23.70
N VAL A 137 -6.50 9.15 22.58
CA VAL A 137 -6.44 7.69 22.53
C VAL A 137 -5.15 7.31 21.82
N ARG A 138 -4.28 6.57 22.51
CA ARG A 138 -2.97 6.15 22.04
C ARG A 138 -2.90 4.64 21.93
N VAL A 139 -2.55 4.13 20.76
CA VAL A 139 -2.25 2.71 20.56
C VAL A 139 -0.76 2.48 20.75
N THR A 140 -0.40 1.56 21.63
CA THR A 140 1.00 1.21 21.89
C THR A 140 1.55 0.30 20.78
N ALA A 141 2.89 0.26 20.65
CA ALA A 141 3.58 -0.59 19.68
C ALA A 141 3.94 -2.04 20.11
N PRO A 142 3.91 -2.49 21.39
CA PRO A 142 4.47 -3.78 21.82
C PRO A 142 3.75 -4.99 21.22
N THR A 143 2.51 -4.84 20.75
CA THR A 143 1.74 -5.92 20.10
C THR A 143 1.80 -5.89 18.58
N GLU A 144 2.31 -4.80 17.99
CA GLU A 144 2.28 -4.50 16.55
C GLU A 144 0.87 -4.55 15.90
N SER A 145 -0.20 -4.68 16.69
CA SER A 145 -1.53 -5.04 16.19
C SER A 145 -2.05 -4.01 15.18
N TYR A 146 -1.83 -2.72 15.48
CA TYR A 146 -2.27 -1.63 14.63
C TYR A 146 -1.48 -1.56 13.33
N TRP A 147 -0.17 -1.83 13.40
CA TRP A 147 0.67 -1.98 12.22
C TRP A 147 0.17 -3.10 11.30
N GLN A 148 0.01 -4.31 11.84
CA GLN A 148 -0.40 -5.47 11.06
C GLN A 148 -1.75 -5.23 10.38
N ARG A 149 -2.74 -4.69 11.11
CA ARG A 149 -4.05 -4.34 10.53
C ARG A 149 -3.94 -3.28 9.43
N SER A 150 -3.11 -2.27 9.64
CA SER A 150 -2.87 -1.18 8.68
C SER A 150 -2.20 -1.68 7.41
N ALA A 151 -1.10 -2.42 7.55
CA ALA A 151 -0.36 -3.01 6.43
C ALA A 151 -1.22 -3.99 5.62
N PHE A 152 -1.96 -4.89 6.29
CA PHE A 152 -2.86 -5.81 5.60
C PHE A 152 -3.97 -5.06 4.84
N SER A 153 -4.58 -4.06 5.47
CA SER A 153 -5.63 -3.26 4.84
C SER A 153 -5.09 -2.47 3.63
N PHE A 154 -3.90 -1.89 3.76
CA PHE A 154 -3.21 -1.20 2.68
C PHE A 154 -2.95 -2.11 1.49
N VAL A 155 -2.32 -3.27 1.71
CA VAL A 155 -2.00 -4.22 0.63
C VAL A 155 -3.27 -4.76 -0.03
N ARG A 156 -4.24 -5.18 0.79
CA ARG A 156 -5.51 -5.73 0.31
C ARG A 156 -6.28 -4.72 -0.52
N ASP A 157 -6.50 -3.52 0.00
CA ASP A 157 -7.35 -2.53 -0.65
C ASP A 157 -6.63 -1.82 -1.82
N SER A 158 -5.30 -1.66 -1.78
CA SER A 158 -4.55 -0.95 -2.84
C SER A 158 -4.18 -1.84 -4.03
N PHE A 159 -3.87 -3.12 -3.82
CA PHE A 159 -3.31 -3.98 -4.87
C PHE A 159 -4.17 -5.21 -5.18
N ILE A 160 -4.71 -5.86 -4.16
CA ILE A 160 -5.50 -7.09 -4.33
C ILE A 160 -6.91 -6.75 -4.85
N LEU A 161 -7.56 -5.75 -4.24
CA LEU A 161 -8.92 -5.30 -4.56
C LEU A 161 -8.90 -3.94 -5.29
N PRO A 162 -8.61 -3.89 -6.61
CA PRO A 162 -8.27 -2.64 -7.29
C PRO A 162 -9.34 -1.54 -7.23
N LEU A 163 -10.62 -1.89 -7.08
CA LEU A 163 -11.71 -0.91 -6.94
C LEU A 163 -11.68 -0.16 -5.59
N ARG A 164 -10.97 -0.68 -4.58
CA ARG A 164 -10.78 -0.04 -3.26
C ARG A 164 -9.51 0.81 -3.17
N ALA A 165 -8.72 0.90 -4.23
CA ALA A 165 -7.44 1.61 -4.22
C ALA A 165 -7.59 3.14 -4.25
N GLY A 166 -8.73 3.66 -4.72
CA GLY A 166 -8.95 5.09 -4.93
C GLY A 166 -8.64 5.97 -3.70
N PRO A 167 -9.21 5.66 -2.52
CA PRO A 167 -8.95 6.46 -1.33
C PRO A 167 -7.48 6.44 -0.87
N TRP A 168 -6.80 5.30 -0.99
CA TRP A 168 -5.38 5.18 -0.68
C TRP A 168 -4.51 6.04 -1.60
N ARG A 169 -4.79 6.02 -2.92
CA ARG A 169 -4.10 6.88 -3.89
C ARG A 169 -4.36 8.36 -3.61
N LYS A 170 -5.62 8.74 -3.38
CA LYS A 170 -5.99 10.13 -3.06
C LYS A 170 -5.22 10.63 -1.83
N ALA A 171 -5.23 9.84 -0.75
CA ALA A 171 -4.53 10.22 0.47
C ALA A 171 -3.01 10.28 0.27
N ALA A 172 -2.41 9.31 -0.44
CA ALA A 172 -0.98 9.27 -0.69
C ALA A 172 -0.46 10.48 -1.50
N HIS A 173 -1.30 11.07 -2.36
CA HIS A 173 -0.98 12.31 -3.08
C HIS A 173 -1.08 13.57 -2.21
N LEU A 174 -1.81 13.53 -1.09
CA LEU A 174 -1.85 14.63 -0.12
C LEU A 174 -0.67 14.62 0.85
N PHE A 175 0.07 13.51 0.94
CA PHE A 175 1.39 13.48 1.57
C PHE A 175 2.45 14.06 0.61
N THR A 176 2.33 15.37 0.37
CA THR A 176 3.30 16.18 -0.37
C THR A 176 4.53 16.41 0.47
N LEU A 177 5.72 16.34 -0.12
CA LEU A 177 6.97 16.56 0.63
C LEU A 177 7.07 18.02 1.08
N SER A 178 7.82 18.24 2.17
CA SER A 178 8.28 19.57 2.56
C SER A 178 9.16 20.17 1.47
N GLU A 179 9.24 21.51 1.43
CA GLU A 179 9.97 22.24 0.38
C GLU A 179 11.44 21.78 0.19
N PRO A 180 12.26 21.58 1.25
CA PRO A 180 13.64 21.13 1.09
C PRO A 180 13.73 19.74 0.44
N LEU A 181 12.84 18.82 0.82
CA LEU A 181 12.83 17.47 0.27
C LEU A 181 12.27 17.42 -1.14
N ASP A 182 11.22 18.20 -1.44
CA ASP A 182 10.67 18.30 -2.79
C ASP A 182 11.69 18.87 -3.79
N ALA A 183 12.46 19.88 -3.38
CA ALA A 183 13.57 20.42 -4.16
C ALA A 183 14.64 19.36 -4.46
N CYS A 184 15.02 18.55 -3.46
CA CYS A 184 15.90 17.40 -3.64
C CYS A 184 15.37 16.40 -4.67
N VAL A 185 14.10 16.00 -4.55
CA VAL A 185 13.47 15.03 -5.45
C VAL A 185 13.44 15.55 -6.89
N LYS A 186 13.14 16.83 -7.11
CA LYS A 186 13.18 17.47 -8.44
C LYS A 186 14.59 17.52 -9.05
N ASP A 187 15.63 17.48 -8.23
CA ASP A 187 17.03 17.48 -8.65
C ASP A 187 17.57 16.07 -8.94
N MET A 188 16.82 15.01 -8.62
CA MET A 188 17.25 13.62 -8.86
C MET A 188 17.13 13.23 -10.32
N LEU A 189 18.25 13.23 -11.04
CA LEU A 189 18.34 12.82 -12.45
C LEU A 189 17.23 13.47 -13.32
N PRO A 190 17.08 14.82 -13.32
CA PRO A 190 15.91 15.51 -13.85
C PRO A 190 15.66 15.24 -15.34
N ASP A 191 16.74 15.04 -16.11
CA ASP A 191 16.66 14.78 -17.55
C ASP A 191 16.52 13.29 -17.90
N VAL A 192 16.68 12.39 -16.94
CA VAL A 192 16.67 10.94 -17.17
C VAL A 192 15.42 10.31 -16.58
N LEU A 193 15.13 10.59 -15.31
CA LEU A 193 14.10 9.91 -14.54
C LEU A 193 12.71 10.01 -15.20
N PRO A 194 12.22 11.18 -15.65
CA PRO A 194 10.88 11.31 -16.25
C PRO A 194 10.66 10.45 -17.50
N ARG A 195 11.72 10.03 -18.19
CA ARG A 195 11.67 9.16 -19.37
C ARG A 195 12.17 7.74 -19.11
N ALA A 196 12.54 7.40 -17.88
CA ALA A 196 13.16 6.12 -17.55
C ALA A 196 12.17 5.02 -17.17
N VAL A 197 12.62 3.78 -17.26
CA VAL A 197 12.07 2.67 -16.47
C VAL A 197 12.80 2.68 -15.12
N ALA A 198 12.08 3.01 -14.05
CA ALA A 198 12.60 2.89 -12.70
C ALA A 198 12.41 1.46 -12.17
N LEU A 199 13.48 0.89 -11.63
CA LEU A 199 13.50 -0.40 -10.95
C LEU A 199 13.73 -0.18 -9.46
N HIS A 200 12.96 -0.86 -8.62
CA HIS A 200 13.28 -1.00 -7.21
C HIS A 200 13.54 -2.47 -6.87
N ILE A 201 14.81 -2.81 -6.72
CA ILE A 201 15.30 -4.17 -6.49
C ILE A 201 15.75 -4.27 -5.04
N ARG A 202 15.02 -5.07 -4.25
CA ARG A 202 15.36 -5.38 -2.86
C ARG A 202 16.04 -6.75 -2.83
N THR A 203 17.33 -6.79 -2.50
CA THR A 203 18.11 -8.03 -2.40
C THR A 203 18.18 -8.56 -0.97
N TRP A 204 17.93 -7.71 0.03
CA TRP A 204 17.85 -8.12 1.43
C TRP A 204 16.47 -8.68 1.82
N PRO A 205 16.38 -9.43 2.94
CA PRO A 205 15.13 -9.86 3.55
C PRO A 205 14.04 -8.77 3.54
N SER A 206 12.91 -9.06 2.89
CA SER A 206 11.88 -8.09 2.48
C SER A 206 11.12 -7.43 3.64
N ASP A 207 10.80 -6.13 3.57
CA ASP A 207 10.20 -5.35 4.69
C ASP A 207 8.77 -5.75 5.11
N LEU A 208 8.03 -6.51 4.28
CA LEU A 208 6.75 -7.17 4.65
C LEU A 208 6.94 -8.53 5.31
N SER A 209 8.17 -8.94 5.59
CA SER A 209 8.43 -10.05 6.48
C SER A 209 8.03 -9.62 7.89
N PHE A 210 6.90 -10.12 8.36
CA PHE A 210 6.37 -9.93 9.71
C PHE A 210 7.35 -10.46 10.77
N GLY A 211 8.47 -9.75 11.02
CA GLY A 211 9.50 -10.11 11.99
C GLY A 211 10.23 -11.44 11.73
N GLN A 212 10.51 -11.81 10.46
CA GLN A 212 10.92 -13.17 10.11
C GLN A 212 12.42 -13.34 9.87
N LYS A 213 12.98 -14.47 10.33
CA LYS A 213 14.40 -14.86 10.19
C LYS A 213 14.78 -15.30 8.76
N ASP A 214 13.83 -15.80 7.98
CA ASP A 214 14.01 -16.17 6.57
C ASP A 214 12.87 -15.55 5.74
N ALA A 215 12.96 -14.23 5.58
CA ALA A 215 12.00 -13.46 4.82
C ALA A 215 11.89 -13.89 3.36
N CYS A 216 12.84 -14.68 2.82
CA CYS A 216 12.81 -15.13 1.44
C CYS A 216 11.99 -16.41 1.29
N HIS A 217 12.30 -17.46 2.03
CA HIS A 217 11.75 -18.79 1.74
C HIS A 217 10.68 -19.27 2.73
N GLN A 218 10.47 -18.57 3.86
CA GLN A 218 9.48 -18.97 4.86
C GLN A 218 8.22 -18.09 4.84
N ASN A 219 7.06 -18.72 5.08
CA ASN A 219 5.74 -18.12 5.34
C ASN A 219 5.27 -17.02 4.37
N GLU A 220 5.41 -17.27 3.08
CA GLU A 220 4.71 -16.51 2.05
C GLU A 220 3.18 -16.67 2.20
N ILE A 221 2.41 -15.61 1.92
CA ILE A 221 0.98 -15.79 1.66
C ILE A 221 0.90 -16.76 0.47
N PRO A 222 0.40 -18.00 0.64
CA PRO A 222 0.68 -19.10 -0.29
C PRO A 222 0.22 -18.86 -1.73
N VAL A 223 -0.70 -17.92 -1.91
CA VAL A 223 -1.24 -17.52 -3.22
C VAL A 223 -0.39 -16.44 -3.89
N LEU A 224 0.14 -15.48 -3.13
CA LEU A 224 0.86 -14.32 -3.70
C LEU A 224 2.26 -14.67 -4.19
N ARG A 225 2.92 -15.68 -3.61
CA ARG A 225 4.19 -16.22 -4.11
C ARG A 225 4.13 -16.72 -5.56
N ASN A 226 2.97 -17.25 -5.95
CA ASN A 226 2.75 -17.77 -7.29
C ASN A 226 2.48 -16.65 -8.30
N VAL A 227 2.35 -15.41 -7.83
CA VAL A 227 1.97 -14.24 -8.63
C VAL A 227 3.09 -13.21 -8.68
N PHE A 228 3.86 -13.05 -7.61
CA PHE A 228 4.92 -12.05 -7.51
C PHE A 228 6.22 -12.71 -7.11
N GLY A 229 7.29 -12.45 -7.87
CA GLY A 229 8.62 -12.87 -7.49
C GLY A 229 9.03 -12.22 -6.17
N LYS A 230 9.64 -13.02 -5.29
CA LYS A 230 10.02 -12.59 -3.93
C LYS A 230 11.54 -12.51 -3.76
N CYS A 231 12.26 -13.58 -4.09
CA CYS A 231 13.71 -13.70 -4.01
C CYS A 231 14.26 -14.49 -5.21
N ASP A 232 15.58 -14.74 -5.20
CA ASP A 232 16.33 -15.53 -6.19
C ASP A 232 16.17 -15.04 -7.63
N TRP A 233 16.14 -13.72 -7.81
CA TRP A 233 16.10 -13.13 -9.14
C TRP A 233 17.46 -13.27 -9.82
N THR A 234 17.43 -13.55 -11.12
CA THR A 234 18.60 -13.44 -12.00
C THR A 234 18.58 -12.12 -12.75
N GLY A 235 19.73 -11.67 -13.27
CA GLY A 235 19.78 -10.46 -14.09
C GLY A 235 18.86 -10.55 -15.31
N ALA A 236 18.76 -11.75 -15.90
CA ALA A 236 17.85 -12.03 -17.01
C ALA A 236 16.37 -11.87 -16.63
N TYR A 237 15.96 -12.36 -15.45
CA TYR A 237 14.61 -12.19 -14.94
C TYR A 237 14.22 -10.71 -14.75
N LEU A 238 15.14 -9.92 -14.20
CA LEU A 238 14.95 -8.47 -14.04
C LEU A 238 14.91 -7.76 -15.39
N TYR A 239 15.78 -8.14 -16.31
CA TYR A 239 15.82 -7.59 -17.66
C TYR A 239 14.54 -7.90 -18.47
N ASP A 240 13.96 -9.08 -18.32
CA ASP A 240 12.66 -9.42 -18.91
C ASP A 240 11.53 -8.53 -18.39
N ASN A 241 11.60 -8.13 -17.12
CA ASN A 241 10.68 -7.18 -16.53
C ASN A 241 10.88 -5.75 -17.06
N VAL A 242 12.13 -5.32 -17.30
CA VAL A 242 12.44 -4.08 -18.01
C VAL A 242 11.83 -4.09 -19.40
N LYS A 243 12.03 -5.17 -20.18
CA LYS A 243 11.47 -5.30 -21.53
C LYS A 243 9.94 -5.21 -21.56
N ARG A 244 9.26 -5.70 -20.52
CA ARG A 244 7.80 -5.59 -20.39
C ARG A 244 7.35 -4.16 -20.08
N ALA A 245 8.14 -3.40 -19.33
CA ALA A 245 7.79 -2.07 -18.86
C ALA A 245 8.28 -0.93 -19.78
N GLN A 246 9.33 -1.15 -20.57
CA GLN A 246 9.88 -0.12 -21.46
C GLN A 246 8.95 0.16 -22.66
N LEU A 247 8.99 1.40 -23.14
CA LEU A 247 8.32 1.86 -24.35
C LEU A 247 9.15 1.61 -25.61
N ASN A 248 10.48 1.65 -25.47
CA ASN A 248 11.43 1.39 -26.54
C ASN A 248 12.71 0.76 -25.98
N SER A 249 13.55 0.20 -26.85
CA SER A 249 14.77 -0.53 -26.45
C SER A 249 15.86 0.34 -25.83
N ASN A 250 15.86 1.64 -26.14
CA ASN A 250 16.93 2.57 -25.75
C ASN A 250 16.55 3.39 -24.51
N GLN A 251 15.41 3.08 -23.89
CA GLN A 251 14.93 3.80 -22.72
C GLN A 251 15.91 3.63 -21.55
N PRO A 252 16.29 4.72 -20.85
CA PRO A 252 17.18 4.62 -19.69
C PRO A 252 16.49 3.85 -18.57
N VAL A 253 17.30 3.20 -17.74
CA VAL A 253 16.85 2.39 -16.61
C VAL A 253 17.49 2.91 -15.33
N VAL A 254 16.67 3.46 -14.44
CA VAL A 254 17.14 3.92 -13.13
C VAL A 254 16.95 2.78 -12.13
N ILE A 255 18.03 2.38 -11.46
CA ILE A 255 18.05 1.27 -10.51
C ILE A 255 18.18 1.84 -9.09
N ALA A 256 17.16 1.60 -8.28
CA ALA A 256 17.21 1.74 -6.83
C ALA A 256 17.38 0.36 -6.20
N THR A 257 18.46 0.17 -5.46
CA THR A 257 18.78 -1.10 -4.82
C THR A 257 19.59 -0.90 -3.54
N ASP A 258 19.42 -1.83 -2.62
CA ASP A 258 20.14 -1.98 -1.36
C ASP A 258 21.49 -2.69 -1.52
N ASP A 259 21.78 -3.31 -2.66
CA ASP A 259 23.06 -3.97 -2.95
C ASP A 259 23.49 -3.74 -4.40
N ARG A 260 24.27 -2.68 -4.65
CA ARG A 260 24.76 -2.35 -6.00
C ARG A 260 25.78 -3.34 -6.54
N GLU A 261 26.48 -4.04 -5.65
CA GLU A 261 27.60 -4.93 -6.00
C GLU A 261 27.13 -6.38 -6.17
N GLY A 262 25.90 -6.70 -5.74
CA GLY A 262 25.30 -8.01 -5.89
C GLY A 262 25.32 -8.54 -7.33
N GLU A 263 25.60 -9.84 -7.47
CA GLU A 263 25.76 -10.54 -8.75
C GLU A 263 24.58 -10.30 -9.70
N VAL A 264 23.36 -10.38 -9.18
CA VAL A 264 22.12 -10.13 -9.93
C VAL A 264 22.06 -8.72 -10.55
N ILE A 265 22.59 -7.71 -9.86
CA ILE A 265 22.62 -6.32 -10.33
C ILE A 265 23.68 -6.17 -11.40
N GLN A 266 24.86 -6.77 -11.21
CA GLN A 266 25.94 -6.73 -12.20
C GLN A 266 25.54 -7.43 -13.51
N GLU A 267 24.87 -8.57 -13.44
CA GLU A 267 24.28 -9.24 -14.60
C GLU A 267 23.27 -8.34 -15.32
N LEU A 268 22.38 -7.68 -14.57
CA LEU A 268 21.40 -6.76 -15.14
C LEU A 268 22.08 -5.57 -15.83
N ILE A 269 23.06 -4.93 -15.20
CA ILE A 269 23.81 -3.80 -15.79
C ILE A 269 24.41 -4.22 -17.13
N LYS A 270 25.03 -5.40 -17.19
CA LYS A 270 25.60 -5.95 -18.42
C LYS A 270 24.54 -6.13 -19.52
N LEU A 271 23.35 -6.61 -19.18
CA LEU A 271 22.23 -6.76 -20.12
C LEU A 271 21.61 -5.41 -20.56
N LEU A 272 21.72 -4.38 -19.72
CA LEU A 272 21.21 -3.05 -20.01
C LEU A 272 22.09 -2.25 -20.97
N ASP A 273 23.36 -2.63 -21.13
CA ASP A 273 24.31 -2.09 -22.11
C ASP A 273 24.41 -0.56 -22.07
N GLY A 274 24.88 -0.03 -20.93
CA GLY A 274 25.11 1.41 -20.75
C GLY A 274 23.86 2.25 -20.42
N ARG A 275 22.66 1.66 -20.38
CA ARG A 275 21.41 2.36 -20.02
C ARG A 275 21.12 2.42 -18.52
N ALA A 276 21.95 1.80 -17.70
CA ALA A 276 21.75 1.72 -16.25
C ALA A 276 22.21 3.01 -15.56
N HIS A 277 21.37 3.57 -14.70
CA HIS A 277 21.67 4.74 -13.88
C HIS A 277 21.34 4.46 -12.42
N PHE A 278 22.14 4.99 -11.51
CA PHE A 278 21.85 4.99 -10.07
C PHE A 278 21.60 6.42 -9.61
N MET A 279 20.65 6.59 -8.70
CA MET A 279 20.43 7.89 -8.07
C MET A 279 21.38 8.06 -6.89
N GLU A 280 21.81 9.30 -6.67
CA GLU A 280 22.57 9.73 -5.50
C GLU A 280 22.16 11.15 -5.12
N MET A 281 22.31 11.52 -3.84
CA MET A 281 22.11 12.91 -3.43
C MET A 281 23.15 13.80 -4.10
N THR A 282 22.68 14.69 -4.98
CA THR A 282 23.49 15.74 -5.59
C THR A 282 24.01 16.71 -4.52
N GLN A 283 25.08 17.43 -4.85
CA GLN A 283 25.63 18.45 -3.96
C GLN A 283 24.60 19.52 -3.62
N LYS A 284 23.82 19.95 -4.61
CA LYS A 284 22.72 20.90 -4.45
C LYS A 284 21.63 20.38 -3.51
N CYS A 285 21.23 19.11 -3.63
CA CYS A 285 20.29 18.51 -2.69
C CYS A 285 20.85 18.48 -1.25
N LYS A 286 22.13 18.13 -1.08
CA LYS A 286 22.78 18.14 0.24
C LYS A 286 22.76 19.55 0.85
N GLU A 287 23.08 20.58 0.06
CA GLU A 287 23.07 21.98 0.50
C GLU A 287 21.67 22.45 0.92
N VAL A 288 20.63 22.09 0.18
CA VAL A 288 19.24 22.42 0.53
C VAL A 288 18.83 21.79 1.87
N VAL A 289 19.17 20.53 2.11
CA VAL A 289 18.89 19.88 3.41
C VAL A 289 19.68 20.54 4.54
N LYS A 290 20.96 20.84 4.32
CA LYS A 290 21.83 21.50 5.31
C LYS A 290 21.34 22.91 5.65
N ALA A 291 20.86 23.66 4.67
CA ALA A 291 20.33 25.02 4.90
C ALA A 291 19.04 25.03 5.74
N ALA A 292 18.29 23.92 5.76
CA ALA A 292 17.04 23.81 6.49
C ALA A 292 17.21 23.37 7.95
N HIS A 293 18.41 22.95 8.37
CA HIS A 293 18.64 22.31 9.67
C HIS A 293 19.94 22.80 10.35
N PRO A 294 20.02 22.73 11.69
CA PRO A 294 21.24 23.04 12.43
C PRO A 294 22.42 22.16 12.02
N GLU A 295 23.65 22.68 12.16
CA GLU A 295 24.89 22.02 11.70
C GLU A 295 25.09 20.64 12.33
N GLU A 296 24.76 20.51 13.61
CA GLU A 296 24.81 19.27 14.36
C GLU A 296 23.86 18.18 13.81
N GLU A 297 22.86 18.56 13.00
CA GLU A 297 21.91 17.62 12.41
C GLU A 297 22.26 17.18 10.98
N HIS A 298 23.21 17.83 10.33
CA HIS A 298 23.43 17.68 8.89
C HIS A 298 23.67 16.23 8.47
N ASP A 299 24.60 15.54 9.11
CA ASP A 299 25.01 14.20 8.67
C ASP A 299 23.90 13.17 8.84
N TRP A 300 23.22 13.16 9.99
CA TRP A 300 22.15 12.19 10.24
C TRP A 300 20.90 12.50 9.42
N ARG A 301 20.57 13.77 9.17
CA ARG A 301 19.45 14.18 8.29
C ARG A 301 19.69 13.72 6.86
N LEU A 302 20.89 13.92 6.32
CA LEU A 302 21.24 13.46 4.96
C LEU A 302 21.11 11.94 4.83
N ALA A 303 21.64 11.17 5.80
CA ALA A 303 21.51 9.72 5.81
C ALA A 303 20.04 9.25 5.91
N THR A 304 19.25 9.93 6.74
CA THR A 304 17.86 9.56 7.03
C THR A 304 16.91 9.94 5.90
N TYR A 305 17.12 11.07 5.25
CA TYR A 305 16.27 11.56 4.18
C TYR A 305 16.50 10.85 2.85
N TRP A 306 17.67 10.24 2.64
CA TRP A 306 17.96 9.52 1.41
C TRP A 306 16.85 8.53 0.98
N PRO A 307 16.42 7.56 1.81
CA PRO A 307 15.35 6.62 1.40
C PRO A 307 14.00 7.31 1.14
N ILE A 308 13.72 8.47 1.74
CA ILE A 308 12.51 9.27 1.49
C ILE A 308 12.58 9.92 0.11
N ILE A 309 13.72 10.54 -0.19
CA ILE A 309 14.01 11.21 -1.46
C ILE A 309 14.02 10.18 -2.59
N GLU A 310 14.74 9.07 -2.43
CA GLU A 310 14.81 7.98 -3.40
C GLU A 310 13.42 7.40 -3.71
N ALA A 311 12.65 7.03 -2.67
CA ALA A 311 11.31 6.50 -2.85
C ALA A 311 10.39 7.51 -3.56
N THR A 312 10.49 8.80 -3.24
CA THR A 312 9.64 9.81 -3.88
C THR A 312 10.09 10.10 -5.31
N ALA A 313 11.38 10.12 -5.61
CA ALA A 313 11.92 10.33 -6.95
C ALA A 313 11.43 9.26 -7.92
N LEU A 314 11.41 7.99 -7.51
CA LEU A 314 10.89 6.87 -8.33
C LEU A 314 9.44 7.07 -8.79
N THR A 315 8.66 7.93 -8.13
CA THR A 315 7.29 8.25 -8.57
C THR A 315 7.24 9.05 -9.87
N GLN A 316 8.32 9.75 -10.23
CA GLN A 316 8.41 10.60 -11.42
C GLN A 316 8.72 9.82 -12.70
N ALA A 317 9.16 8.57 -12.58
CA ALA A 317 9.59 7.79 -13.74
C ALA A 317 8.45 7.47 -14.72
N GLU A 318 8.74 7.35 -16.01
CA GLU A 318 7.75 6.97 -17.04
C GLU A 318 7.08 5.63 -16.70
N SER A 319 7.89 4.64 -16.34
CA SER A 319 7.43 3.31 -15.89
C SER A 319 8.16 2.90 -14.62
N PHE A 320 7.48 2.17 -13.75
CA PHE A 320 8.08 1.64 -12.53
C PHE A 320 7.88 0.13 -12.45
N VAL A 321 8.93 -0.60 -12.08
CA VAL A 321 8.87 -2.01 -11.72
C VAL A 321 9.50 -2.19 -10.34
N GLY A 322 8.73 -2.67 -9.37
CA GLY A 322 9.24 -2.90 -8.01
C GLY A 322 9.02 -4.32 -7.50
N SER A 323 9.65 -4.64 -6.38
CA SER A 323 9.27 -5.80 -5.57
C SER A 323 7.91 -5.60 -4.94
N PHE A 324 6.94 -6.50 -5.19
CA PHE A 324 5.63 -6.45 -4.51
C PHE A 324 5.77 -6.56 -2.98
N TRP A 325 6.83 -7.20 -2.51
CA TRP A 325 7.05 -7.49 -1.10
C TRP A 325 7.75 -6.36 -0.34
N SER A 326 8.25 -5.34 -1.04
CA SER A 326 8.82 -4.16 -0.38
C SER A 326 7.78 -3.06 -0.19
N THR A 327 7.71 -2.52 1.02
CA THR A 327 6.83 -1.39 1.34
C THR A 327 7.23 -0.11 0.59
N LEU A 328 8.51 0.05 0.24
CA LEU A 328 8.97 1.13 -0.65
C LEU A 328 8.27 1.04 -2.00
N SER A 329 8.35 -0.12 -2.68
CA SER A 329 7.72 -0.31 -3.99
C SER A 329 6.21 -0.08 -3.95
N GLN A 330 5.57 -0.53 -2.87
CA GLN A 330 4.12 -0.37 -2.70
C GLN A 330 3.74 1.10 -2.55
N LEU A 331 4.49 1.86 -1.75
CA LEU A 331 4.26 3.30 -1.61
C LEU A 331 4.48 4.04 -2.92
N VAL A 332 5.56 3.72 -3.65
CA VAL A 332 5.79 4.24 -5.01
C VAL A 332 4.58 3.93 -5.91
N ALA A 333 4.12 2.69 -5.91
CA ALA A 333 3.01 2.25 -6.76
C ALA A 333 1.67 2.97 -6.47
N VAL A 334 1.42 3.35 -5.22
CA VAL A 334 0.21 4.08 -4.81
C VAL A 334 0.33 5.58 -5.05
N ARG A 335 1.54 6.15 -4.93
CA ARG A 335 1.82 7.58 -5.18
C ARG A 335 2.00 7.94 -6.65
N ARG A 336 2.15 6.96 -7.55
CA ARG A 336 2.27 7.21 -8.99
C ARG A 336 0.92 7.53 -9.63
N HIS A 337 0.89 8.61 -10.41
CA HIS A 337 -0.27 8.98 -11.24
C HIS A 337 -0.42 8.09 -12.49
N THR A 338 0.70 7.58 -13.02
CA THR A 338 0.68 6.72 -14.21
C THR A 338 0.26 5.29 -13.88
N ARG A 339 -0.50 4.69 -14.81
CA ARG A 339 -0.87 3.27 -14.76
C ARG A 339 0.28 2.34 -15.13
N ARG A 340 1.42 2.86 -15.61
CA ARG A 340 2.64 2.11 -15.95
C ARG A 340 3.45 1.77 -14.69
N THR A 341 2.81 0.99 -13.84
CA THR A 341 3.34 0.56 -12.54
C THR A 341 3.19 -0.95 -12.48
N PHE A 342 4.32 -1.64 -12.35
CA PHE A 342 4.43 -3.08 -12.43
C PHE A 342 5.14 -3.61 -11.19
N PHE A 343 4.95 -4.90 -10.93
CA PHE A 343 5.76 -5.63 -9.97
C PHE A 343 6.56 -6.70 -10.70
N PHE A 344 7.66 -7.15 -10.11
CA PHE A 344 8.46 -8.24 -10.65
C PHE A 344 7.64 -9.52 -10.80
N GLN A 345 7.49 -9.94 -12.05
CA GLN A 345 6.69 -11.10 -12.44
C GLN A 345 7.27 -11.73 -13.70
N THR A 346 7.08 -13.04 -13.87
CA THR A 346 7.17 -13.66 -15.19
C THR A 346 5.99 -13.22 -16.06
N ARG A 347 6.07 -13.46 -17.39
CA ARG A 347 4.95 -13.16 -18.31
C ARG A 347 3.67 -13.90 -17.93
N LEU A 348 3.78 -15.16 -17.51
CA LEU A 348 2.64 -15.98 -17.09
C LEU A 348 2.00 -15.42 -15.81
N GLN A 349 2.83 -15.06 -14.81
CA GLN A 349 2.37 -14.43 -13.57
C GLN A 349 1.63 -13.12 -13.85
N ALA A 350 2.17 -12.28 -14.72
CA ALA A 350 1.55 -11.02 -15.14
C ALA A 350 0.19 -11.24 -15.81
N LEU A 351 0.09 -12.25 -16.69
CA LEU A 351 -1.15 -12.60 -17.39
C LEU A 351 -2.24 -13.08 -16.40
N ILE A 352 -1.88 -13.97 -15.49
CA ILE A 352 -2.79 -14.49 -14.44
C ILE A 352 -3.28 -13.32 -13.58
N TRP A 353 -2.36 -12.45 -13.15
CA TRP A 353 -2.72 -11.30 -12.32
C TRP A 353 -3.61 -10.29 -13.04
N GLY A 354 -3.34 -10.00 -14.31
CA GLY A 354 -4.16 -9.13 -15.14
C GLY A 354 -5.59 -9.66 -15.32
N SER A 355 -5.74 -10.98 -15.38
CA SER A 355 -7.03 -11.66 -15.59
C SER A 355 -7.87 -11.83 -14.32
N ARG A 356 -7.32 -11.53 -13.13
CA ARG A 356 -7.92 -11.87 -11.83
C ARG A 356 -9.35 -11.36 -11.63
N VAL A 357 -9.65 -10.15 -12.10
CA VAL A 357 -10.99 -9.55 -11.94
C VAL A 357 -12.01 -10.28 -12.82
N ALA A 358 -11.66 -10.55 -14.07
CA ALA A 358 -12.50 -11.31 -14.98
C ALA A 358 -12.75 -12.73 -14.47
N ILE A 359 -11.69 -13.42 -14.01
CA ILE A 359 -11.79 -14.77 -13.42
C ILE A 359 -12.69 -14.74 -12.18
N GLY A 360 -12.52 -13.75 -11.30
CA GLY A 360 -13.36 -13.60 -10.10
C GLY A 360 -14.84 -13.39 -10.44
N VAL A 361 -15.14 -12.55 -11.44
CA VAL A 361 -16.52 -12.34 -11.92
C VAL A 361 -17.10 -13.63 -12.52
N LEU A 362 -16.35 -14.34 -13.36
CA LEU A 362 -16.77 -15.62 -13.94
C LEU A 362 -17.05 -16.67 -12.87
N PHE A 363 -16.22 -16.73 -11.83
CA PHE A 363 -16.42 -17.65 -10.70
C PHE A 363 -17.71 -17.35 -9.94
N ILE A 364 -18.01 -16.07 -9.66
CA ILE A 364 -19.26 -15.65 -9.01
C ILE A 364 -20.47 -16.02 -9.88
N ILE A 365 -20.40 -15.76 -11.18
CA ILE A 365 -21.47 -16.11 -12.13
C ILE A 365 -21.68 -17.64 -12.16
N GLY A 366 -20.60 -18.40 -12.25
CA GLY A 366 -20.63 -19.87 -12.30
C GLY A 366 -21.22 -20.48 -11.03
N THR A 367 -20.75 -20.06 -9.85
CA THR A 367 -21.28 -20.55 -8.56
C THR A 367 -22.76 -20.20 -8.38
N THR A 368 -23.16 -18.98 -8.77
CA THR A 368 -24.58 -18.56 -8.75
C THR A 368 -25.43 -19.43 -9.69
N TYR A 369 -24.95 -19.73 -10.90
CA TYR A 369 -25.65 -20.58 -11.85
C TYR A 369 -25.79 -22.02 -11.34
N VAL A 370 -24.73 -22.61 -10.76
CA VAL A 370 -24.77 -23.96 -10.18
C VAL A 370 -25.76 -24.02 -9.01
N GLY A 371 -25.71 -23.05 -8.10
CA GLY A 371 -26.67 -22.94 -6.99
C GLY A 371 -28.11 -22.88 -7.50
N TYR A 372 -28.36 -22.07 -8.53
CA TYR A 372 -29.66 -21.99 -9.21
C TYR A 372 -30.11 -23.33 -9.81
N ALA A 373 -29.21 -24.02 -10.54
CA ALA A 373 -29.51 -25.31 -11.16
C ALA A 373 -29.89 -26.37 -10.11
N CYS A 374 -29.16 -26.41 -8.99
CA CYS A 374 -29.47 -27.27 -7.84
C CYS A 374 -30.84 -26.96 -7.23
N SER A 375 -31.13 -25.69 -6.92
CA SER A 375 -32.43 -25.30 -6.37
C SER A 375 -33.58 -25.62 -7.33
N ARG A 376 -33.40 -25.40 -8.63
CA ARG A 376 -34.40 -25.75 -9.64
C ARG A 376 -34.64 -27.26 -9.70
N ARG A 377 -33.58 -28.08 -9.62
CA ARG A 377 -33.69 -29.55 -9.59
C ARG A 377 -34.46 -30.02 -8.35
N VAL A 378 -34.18 -29.45 -7.18
CA VAL A 378 -34.90 -29.74 -5.93
C VAL A 378 -36.39 -29.35 -6.04
N LEU A 379 -36.70 -28.17 -6.55
CA LEU A 379 -38.08 -27.71 -6.74
C LEU A 379 -38.85 -28.57 -7.76
N THR A 380 -38.19 -28.99 -8.84
CA THR A 380 -38.78 -29.86 -9.86
C THR A 380 -39.04 -31.25 -9.27
N ASN A 381 -38.09 -31.81 -8.52
CA ASN A 381 -38.27 -33.09 -7.82
C ASN A 381 -39.40 -33.02 -6.78
N ARG A 382 -39.52 -31.92 -6.02
CA ARG A 382 -40.65 -31.70 -5.10
C ARG A 382 -41.98 -31.63 -5.84
N ARG A 383 -42.07 -30.88 -6.95
CA ARG A 383 -43.28 -30.82 -7.77
C ARG A 383 -43.65 -32.19 -8.33
N ASN A 384 -42.68 -32.95 -8.83
CA ASN A 384 -42.93 -34.29 -9.35
C ASN A 384 -43.40 -35.25 -8.24
N ARG A 385 -42.83 -35.17 -7.03
CA ARG A 385 -43.31 -35.93 -5.86
C ARG A 385 -44.75 -35.55 -5.48
N MET A 386 -45.08 -34.26 -5.42
CA MET A 386 -46.46 -33.83 -5.13
C MET A 386 -47.45 -34.21 -6.23
N ALA A 387 -47.03 -34.14 -7.50
CA ALA A 387 -47.86 -34.58 -8.63
C ALA A 387 -48.05 -36.11 -8.64
N GLY A 388 -47.03 -36.88 -8.24
CA GLY A 388 -47.12 -38.32 -8.05
C GLY A 388 -48.05 -38.71 -6.90
N ALA A 389 -47.97 -38.02 -5.75
CA ALA A 389 -48.87 -38.22 -4.62
C ALA A 389 -50.33 -37.94 -4.97
N ARG A 390 -50.60 -36.85 -5.73
CA ARG A 390 -51.96 -36.56 -6.23
C ARG A 390 -52.49 -37.62 -7.20
N LYS A 391 -51.63 -38.24 -8.00
CA LYS A 391 -52.05 -39.35 -8.89
C LYS A 391 -52.34 -40.63 -8.12
N SER A 392 -51.64 -40.93 -7.03
CA SER A 392 -51.93 -42.13 -6.23
C SER A 392 -53.23 -41.98 -5.42
N GLU A 393 -53.58 -40.78 -4.95
CA GLU A 393 -54.89 -40.52 -4.33
C GLU A 393 -56.05 -40.70 -5.31
N PHE A 394 -55.87 -40.39 -6.60
CA PHE A 394 -56.91 -40.59 -7.62
C PHE A 394 -57.05 -42.04 -8.12
N ILE A 395 -56.05 -42.90 -7.92
CA ILE A 395 -56.10 -44.33 -8.28
C ILE A 395 -56.60 -45.18 -7.09
N ALA A 396 -56.61 -44.63 -5.88
CA ALA A 396 -57.03 -45.30 -4.64
C ALA A 396 -58.50 -45.02 -4.24
N VAL A 397 -59.36 -44.69 -5.20
CA VAL A 397 -60.83 -44.66 -5.00
C VAL A 397 -61.44 -45.71 -5.93
N PRO A 398 -62.13 -46.75 -5.39
CA PRO A 398 -62.70 -47.85 -6.17
C PRO A 398 -63.87 -47.44 -7.07
#